data_AF-A0A7J8YML0-F1
#
_entry.id   AF-A0A7J8YML0-F1
#
_cell.length_a   1.000
_cell.length_b   1.000
_cell.length_c   1.000
_cell.angle_alpha   90.00
_cell.angle_beta   90.00
_cell.angle_gamma   90.00
#
_symmetry.space_group_name_H-M   'P 1'
#
loop_
_entity.id
_entity.type
_entity.pdbx_description
1 polymer ?
#
loop_
_entity_poly.entity_id
_entity_poly.type
_entity_poly.pdbx_seq_one_letter_code
_entity_poly.pdbx_strand_id
1 'polypeptide(L)'
;MAAHVKSIDNYHLLEIGLEGFYGESMPEKKQYNPNSYSIGTDFISNNQIPEVDFATIHIYPEQWLPSTNSSEEAQLGFVDKWIEAHTMDCNSVLKKPLVIGEFGKSFKLPGYSLEKRNEYFQRIYKAIYSSARNGGSCDGGLFWQLLSLGMDNMGDGYQVVLEQSPSTASVIAQQSRLLSSLT
;
A
#
# COMPACT_ATOMS: atom_id res chain seq x y z
N MET A 1 -5.18 -20.84 8.90
CA MET A 1 -6.08 -20.80 7.74
C MET A 1 -5.34 -21.01 6.43
N ALA A 2 -4.17 -20.42 6.21
CA ALA A 2 -3.44 -20.55 4.93
C ALA A 2 -3.25 -21.99 4.43
N ALA A 3 -2.77 -22.91 5.29
CA ALA A 3 -2.65 -24.33 4.94
C ALA A 3 -3.98 -25.00 4.53
N HIS A 4 -5.10 -24.60 5.14
CA HIS A 4 -6.41 -25.13 4.75
C HIS A 4 -6.85 -24.61 3.38
N VAL A 5 -6.67 -23.31 3.11
CA VAL A 5 -6.96 -22.74 1.78
C VAL A 5 -6.13 -23.44 0.71
N LYS A 6 -4.82 -23.58 0.94
CA LYS A 6 -3.92 -24.28 0.00
C LYS A 6 -4.20 -25.77 -0.15
N SER A 7 -4.82 -26.42 0.83
CA SER A 7 -5.27 -27.81 0.70
C SER A 7 -6.46 -27.98 -0.26
N ILE A 8 -7.23 -26.90 -0.48
CA ILE A 8 -8.38 -26.86 -1.40
C ILE A 8 -7.93 -26.31 -2.76
N ASP A 9 -7.12 -25.25 -2.76
CA ASP A 9 -6.63 -24.59 -3.97
C ASP A 9 -5.13 -24.27 -3.84
N ASN A 10 -4.32 -25.05 -4.54
CA ASN A 10 -2.87 -24.84 -4.64
C ASN A 10 -2.44 -24.27 -6.00
N TYR A 11 -3.38 -23.79 -6.83
CA TYR A 11 -3.09 -23.15 -8.11
C TYR A 11 -2.98 -21.64 -7.99
N HIS A 12 -3.75 -21.02 -7.09
CA HIS A 12 -3.76 -19.57 -6.89
C HIS A 12 -2.78 -19.13 -5.80
N LEU A 13 -2.24 -17.92 -5.96
CA LEU A 13 -1.48 -17.25 -4.91
C LEU A 13 -2.39 -16.87 -3.74
N LEU A 14 -1.80 -16.78 -2.55
CA LEU A 14 -2.47 -16.46 -1.31
C LEU A 14 -1.66 -15.39 -0.55
N GLU A 15 -2.37 -14.36 -0.11
CA GLU A 15 -1.90 -13.35 0.84
C GLU A 15 -2.83 -13.31 2.07
N ILE A 16 -2.51 -12.50 3.07
CA ILE A 16 -3.20 -12.51 4.38
C ILE A 16 -4.25 -11.39 4.50
N GLY A 17 -4.01 -10.25 3.86
CA GLY A 17 -4.79 -9.03 3.97
C GLY A 17 -4.27 -8.08 5.04
N LEU A 18 -2.96 -8.08 5.30
CA LEU A 18 -2.38 -7.24 6.35
C LEU A 18 -2.27 -5.78 5.89
N GLU A 19 -2.62 -4.86 6.79
CA GLU A 19 -2.28 -3.45 6.66
C GLU A 19 -0.75 -3.23 6.75
N GLY A 20 -0.03 -4.13 7.42
CA GLY A 20 1.44 -4.14 7.47
C GLY A 20 2.07 -3.90 8.84
N PHE A 21 1.29 -3.76 9.93
CA PHE A 21 1.88 -3.45 11.23
C PHE A 21 2.88 -4.49 11.73
N TYR A 22 4.05 -4.02 12.16
CA TYR A 22 5.08 -4.84 12.82
C TYR A 22 4.66 -5.22 14.24
N GLY A 23 5.00 -6.45 14.63
CA GLY A 23 4.69 -7.02 15.94
C GLY A 23 5.92 -7.30 16.80
N GLU A 24 5.86 -8.37 17.58
CA GLU A 24 6.89 -8.73 18.57
C GLU A 24 8.05 -9.54 17.98
N SER A 25 7.94 -10.08 16.76
CA SER A 25 9.05 -10.85 16.16
C SER A 25 10.27 -10.00 15.83
N MET A 26 10.07 -8.70 15.56
CA MET A 26 11.13 -7.69 15.38
C MET A 26 10.71 -6.36 16.06
N PRO A 27 10.79 -6.28 17.41
CA PRO A 27 10.24 -5.16 18.16
C PRO A 27 10.81 -3.79 17.79
N GLU A 28 12.06 -3.73 17.34
CA GLU A 28 12.72 -2.52 16.86
C GLU A 28 12.06 -1.95 15.60
N LYS A 29 11.35 -2.77 14.81
CA LYS A 29 10.61 -2.34 13.62
C LYS A 29 9.31 -1.63 13.96
N LYS A 30 8.79 -1.73 15.19
CA LYS A 30 7.59 -0.99 15.61
C LYS A 30 7.76 0.52 15.48
N GLN A 31 8.99 1.04 15.46
CA GLN A 31 9.24 2.47 15.16
C GLN A 31 8.71 2.91 13.79
N TYR A 32 8.49 1.97 12.86
CA TYR A 32 7.88 2.24 11.56
C TYR A 32 6.35 2.19 11.60
N ASN A 33 5.73 1.63 12.64
CA ASN A 33 4.27 1.68 12.79
C ASN A 33 3.79 3.11 13.03
N PRO A 34 2.57 3.47 12.60
CA PRO A 34 1.95 4.71 13.01
C PRO A 34 1.96 4.83 14.53
N ASN A 35 2.44 5.95 15.07
CA ASN A 35 2.59 6.19 16.52
C ASN A 35 3.29 5.06 17.32
N SER A 36 4.09 4.22 16.65
CA SER A 36 4.87 3.12 17.24
C SER A 36 4.07 2.04 18.00
N TYR A 37 2.77 1.89 17.77
CA TYR A 37 1.94 0.85 18.42
C TYR A 37 1.75 -0.38 17.52
N SER A 38 1.45 -1.52 18.14
CA SER A 38 1.06 -2.75 17.45
C SER A 38 -0.45 -2.97 17.56
N ILE A 39 -1.03 -3.69 16.59
CA ILE A 39 -2.48 -3.95 16.51
C ILE A 39 -2.86 -5.44 16.61
N GLY A 40 -1.92 -6.27 17.07
CA GLY A 40 -2.10 -7.72 17.18
C GLY A 40 -1.66 -8.52 15.95
N THR A 41 -1.37 -7.87 14.83
CA THR A 41 -0.69 -8.48 13.69
C THR A 41 0.83 -8.35 13.82
N ASP A 42 1.54 -9.14 13.03
CA ASP A 42 3.00 -9.05 12.92
C ASP A 42 3.45 -9.34 11.49
N PHE A 43 3.79 -8.27 10.75
CA PHE A 43 4.17 -8.34 9.34
C PHE A 43 5.22 -9.41 9.04
N ILE A 44 6.23 -9.59 9.90
CA ILE A 44 7.32 -10.53 9.63
C ILE A 44 6.84 -11.96 9.89
N SER A 45 6.45 -12.28 11.12
CA SER A 45 6.12 -13.67 11.48
C SER A 45 4.87 -14.19 10.76
N ASN A 46 3.89 -13.33 10.47
CA ASN A 46 2.69 -13.74 9.73
C ASN A 46 3.02 -14.05 8.26
N ASN A 47 3.83 -13.23 7.60
CA ASN A 47 4.25 -13.50 6.22
C ASN A 47 5.35 -14.57 6.11
N GLN A 48 5.91 -15.09 7.21
CA GLN A 48 6.79 -16.26 7.20
C GLN A 48 6.05 -17.59 7.09
N ILE A 49 4.71 -17.59 7.21
CA ILE A 49 3.89 -18.79 6.98
C ILE A 49 4.20 -19.33 5.56
N PRO A 50 4.53 -20.64 5.40
CA PRO A 50 4.94 -21.19 4.11
C PRO A 50 3.91 -21.04 3.00
N GLU A 51 2.62 -21.13 3.35
CA GLU A 51 1.50 -21.08 2.40
C GLU A 51 1.10 -19.66 1.95
N VAL A 52 1.72 -18.62 2.51
CA VAL A 52 1.54 -17.23 2.08
C VAL A 52 2.55 -16.95 0.98
N ASP A 53 2.11 -16.57 -0.22
CA ASP A 53 3.01 -16.45 -1.38
C ASP A 53 3.59 -15.05 -1.54
N PHE A 54 2.86 -14.03 -1.13
CA PHE A 54 3.30 -12.62 -1.18
C PHE A 54 2.73 -11.82 -0.01
N ALA A 55 3.36 -10.69 0.28
CA ALA A 55 2.98 -9.81 1.37
C ALA A 55 2.21 -8.59 0.85
N THR A 56 1.38 -8.01 1.72
CA THR A 56 0.66 -6.76 1.45
C THR A 56 0.93 -5.72 2.53
N ILE A 57 0.83 -4.45 2.15
CA ILE A 57 0.70 -3.32 3.07
C ILE A 57 -0.38 -2.36 2.60
N HIS A 58 -1.04 -1.67 3.52
CA HIS A 58 -1.97 -0.59 3.26
C HIS A 58 -1.34 0.73 3.70
N ILE A 59 -1.81 1.87 3.19
CA ILE A 59 -1.23 3.19 3.49
C ILE A 59 -2.31 4.27 3.58
N TYR A 60 -2.62 4.71 4.80
CA TYR A 60 -3.60 5.78 5.08
C TYR A 60 -3.07 6.81 6.09
N PRO A 61 -2.07 7.63 5.71
CA PRO A 61 -1.34 8.47 6.67
C PRO A 61 -2.23 9.54 7.30
N GLU A 62 -3.22 10.07 6.58
CA GLU A 62 -4.15 11.07 7.10
C GLU A 62 -5.09 10.51 8.17
N GLN A 63 -5.39 9.21 8.13
CA GLN A 63 -6.20 8.53 9.14
C GLN A 63 -5.34 8.11 10.34
N TRP A 64 -4.17 7.53 10.07
CA TRP A 64 -3.30 6.97 11.11
C TRP A 64 -2.50 8.04 11.88
N LEU A 65 -2.20 9.16 11.21
CA LEU A 65 -1.44 10.30 11.73
C LEU A 65 -2.21 11.60 11.47
N PRO A 66 -3.35 11.82 12.15
CA PRO A 66 -4.25 12.94 11.85
C PRO A 66 -3.54 14.30 11.97
N SER A 67 -4.00 15.29 11.21
CA SER A 67 -3.33 16.60 11.08
C SER A 67 -3.25 17.41 12.38
N THR A 68 -4.05 17.05 13.39
CA THR A 68 -3.94 17.60 14.75
C THR A 68 -2.62 17.25 15.42
N ASN A 69 -1.99 16.14 15.00
CA ASN A 69 -0.82 15.54 15.63
C ASN A 69 0.38 15.42 14.67
N SER A 70 0.21 15.69 13.38
CA SER A 70 1.27 15.51 12.36
C SER A 70 1.09 16.47 11.18
N SER A 71 2.19 17.05 10.69
CA SER A 71 2.17 17.85 9.47
C SER A 71 2.03 16.96 8.23
N GLU A 72 1.58 17.54 7.11
CA GLU A 72 1.54 16.84 5.81
C GLU A 72 2.93 16.34 5.39
N GLU A 73 3.99 17.09 5.69
CA GLU A 73 5.38 16.66 5.44
C GLU A 73 5.76 15.44 6.29
N ALA A 74 5.37 15.42 7.57
CA ALA A 74 5.61 14.27 8.44
C ALA A 74 4.83 13.03 7.97
N GLN A 75 3.59 13.21 7.51
CA GLN A 75 2.78 12.15 6.90
C GLN A 75 3.43 11.57 5.63
N LEU A 76 3.94 12.43 4.73
CA LEU A 76 4.63 12.00 3.52
C LEU A 76 5.98 11.33 3.82
N GLY A 77 6.68 11.79 4.87
CA GLY A 77 7.89 11.14 5.37
C GLY A 77 7.62 9.77 6.00
N PHE A 78 6.47 9.61 6.67
CA PHE A 78 6.01 8.31 7.14
C PHE A 78 5.77 7.35 5.97
N VAL A 79 5.08 7.79 4.91
CA VAL A 79 4.80 6.93 3.74
C VAL A 79 6.07 6.40 3.10
N ASP A 80 7.10 7.23 2.94
CA ASP A 80 8.38 6.78 2.38
C ASP A 80 9.04 5.71 3.24
N LYS A 81 9.15 5.97 4.55
CA LYS A 81 9.74 5.04 5.51
C LYS A 81 8.95 3.74 5.61
N TRP A 82 7.62 3.82 5.54
CA TRP A 82 6.72 2.67 5.54
C TRP A 82 6.99 1.78 4.34
N ILE A 83 6.98 2.32 3.12
CA ILE A 83 7.24 1.54 1.91
C ILE A 83 8.67 0.98 1.92
N GLU A 84 9.66 1.79 2.31
CA GLU A 84 11.07 1.36 2.34
C GLU A 84 11.30 0.20 3.32
N ALA A 85 10.81 0.29 4.56
CA ALA A 85 10.99 -0.74 5.57
C ALA A 85 10.40 -2.09 5.13
N HIS A 86 9.16 -2.08 4.63
CA HIS A 86 8.48 -3.29 4.17
C HIS A 86 9.13 -3.88 2.92
N THR A 87 9.57 -3.04 1.99
CA THR A 87 10.30 -3.48 0.80
C THR A 87 11.61 -4.15 1.19
N MET A 88 12.37 -3.58 2.14
CA MET A 88 13.62 -4.19 2.62
C MET A 88 13.38 -5.54 3.29
N ASP A 89 12.34 -5.66 4.11
CA ASP A 89 12.03 -6.92 4.80
C ASP A 89 11.54 -7.99 3.81
N CYS A 90 10.77 -7.61 2.80
CA CYS A 90 10.41 -8.50 1.70
C CYS A 90 11.63 -8.94 0.87
N ASN A 91 12.57 -8.02 0.61
CA ASN A 91 13.82 -8.30 -0.11
C ASN A 91 14.75 -9.25 0.64
N SER A 92 14.85 -9.11 1.97
CA SER A 92 15.96 -9.68 2.74
C SER A 92 15.54 -10.76 3.73
N VAL A 93 14.37 -10.61 4.36
CA VAL A 93 13.88 -11.51 5.42
C VAL A 93 12.87 -12.50 4.85
N LEU A 94 11.81 -12.01 4.19
CA LEU A 94 10.71 -12.85 3.73
C LEU A 94 11.01 -13.54 2.41
N LYS A 95 11.79 -12.88 1.52
CA LYS A 95 12.04 -13.34 0.15
C LYS A 95 10.75 -13.57 -0.64
N LYS A 96 9.78 -12.66 -0.46
CA LYS A 96 8.45 -12.69 -1.09
C LYS A 96 8.16 -11.34 -1.78
N PRO A 97 7.35 -11.30 -2.84
CA PRO A 97 6.87 -10.04 -3.42
C PRO A 97 6.07 -9.22 -2.40
N LEU A 98 5.99 -7.91 -2.63
CA LEU A 98 5.24 -6.95 -1.85
C LEU A 98 4.30 -6.16 -2.77
N VAL A 99 3.01 -6.21 -2.46
CA VAL A 99 2.00 -5.37 -3.11
C VAL A 99 1.50 -4.33 -2.11
N ILE A 100 1.46 -3.06 -2.53
CA ILE A 100 0.72 -2.04 -1.78
C ILE A 100 -0.77 -2.27 -2.03
N GLY A 101 -1.42 -3.03 -1.16
CA GLY A 101 -2.79 -3.53 -1.32
C GLY A 101 -3.84 -2.43 -1.28
N GLU A 102 -3.58 -1.35 -0.53
CA GLU A 102 -4.45 -0.18 -0.51
C GLU A 102 -3.66 1.11 -0.28
N PHE A 103 -4.04 2.17 -0.99
CA PHE A 103 -3.65 3.54 -0.69
C PHE A 103 -4.64 4.53 -1.32
N GLY A 104 -4.81 5.71 -0.73
CA GLY A 104 -5.68 6.73 -1.31
C GLY A 104 -5.56 8.10 -0.63
N LYS A 105 -6.16 9.12 -1.26
CA LYS A 105 -6.25 10.49 -0.74
C LYS A 105 -7.72 10.93 -0.72
N SER A 106 -8.25 11.18 0.48
CA SER A 106 -9.69 11.41 0.67
C SER A 106 -10.06 12.87 0.55
N PHE A 107 -11.13 13.19 -0.19
CA PHE A 107 -11.67 14.57 -0.21
C PHE A 107 -12.44 14.94 1.05
N LYS A 108 -12.76 13.96 1.91
CA LYS A 108 -13.42 14.22 3.21
C LYS A 108 -12.42 14.66 4.29
N LEU A 109 -11.11 14.53 4.05
CA LEU A 109 -10.08 14.88 5.01
C LEU A 109 -9.49 16.27 4.72
N PRO A 110 -9.01 16.99 5.76
CA PRO A 110 -8.46 18.33 5.59
C PRO A 110 -7.27 18.37 4.63
N GLY A 111 -7.17 19.45 3.86
CA GLY A 111 -6.04 19.68 2.97
C GLY A 111 -6.08 18.92 1.66
N TYR A 112 -7.22 18.32 1.29
CA TYR A 112 -7.42 17.72 -0.02
C TYR A 112 -7.41 18.75 -1.16
N SER A 113 -6.75 18.39 -2.25
CA SER A 113 -7.02 18.88 -3.59
C SER A 113 -6.79 17.75 -4.59
N LEU A 114 -7.30 17.90 -5.82
CA LEU A 114 -7.08 16.90 -6.88
C LEU A 114 -5.58 16.78 -7.22
N GLU A 115 -4.85 17.90 -7.20
CA GLU A 115 -3.40 17.97 -7.41
C GLU A 115 -2.68 17.14 -6.34
N LYS A 116 -3.03 17.31 -5.07
CA LYS A 116 -2.45 16.53 -3.97
C LYS A 116 -2.74 15.04 -4.05
N ARG A 117 -3.94 14.65 -4.53
CA ARG A 117 -4.22 13.23 -4.84
C ARG A 117 -3.28 12.72 -5.92
N ASN A 118 -3.10 13.48 -7.00
CA ASN A 118 -2.22 13.07 -8.10
C ASN A 118 -0.75 13.00 -7.68
N GLU A 119 -0.25 13.97 -6.91
CA GLU A 119 1.10 13.97 -6.35
C GLU A 119 1.33 12.77 -5.42
N TYR A 120 0.34 12.46 -4.58
CA TYR A 120 0.39 11.31 -3.69
C TYR A 120 0.46 9.98 -4.47
N PHE A 121 -0.37 9.82 -5.50
CA PHE A 121 -0.36 8.63 -6.36
C PHE A 121 0.99 8.52 -7.09
N GLN A 122 1.49 9.62 -7.65
CA GLN A 122 2.80 9.66 -8.31
C GLN A 122 3.94 9.28 -7.37
N ARG A 123 3.90 9.70 -6.11
CA ARG A 123 4.92 9.36 -5.11
C ARG A 123 4.98 7.85 -4.85
N ILE A 124 3.82 7.22 -4.61
CA ILE A 124 3.72 5.78 -4.36
C ILE A 124 4.11 4.99 -5.62
N TYR A 125 3.60 5.38 -6.78
CA TYR A 125 3.94 4.75 -8.06
C TYR A 125 5.42 4.87 -8.41
N LYS A 126 6.07 6.01 -8.09
CA LYS A 126 7.52 6.16 -8.24
C LYS A 126 8.30 5.22 -7.32
N ALA A 127 7.85 5.02 -6.08
CA ALA A 127 8.47 4.06 -5.16
C ALA A 127 8.37 2.62 -5.68
N ILE A 128 7.17 2.20 -6.12
CA ILE A 128 6.93 0.89 -6.75
C ILE A 128 7.81 0.72 -7.99
N TYR A 129 7.77 1.67 -8.93
CA TYR A 129 8.56 1.59 -10.16
C TYR A 129 10.06 1.53 -9.87
N SER A 130 10.54 2.31 -8.89
CA SER A 130 11.96 2.32 -8.52
C SER A 130 12.38 0.99 -7.89
N SER A 131 11.53 0.36 -7.08
CA SER A 131 11.81 -0.96 -6.52
C SER A 131 11.81 -2.02 -7.63
N ALA A 132 10.74 -2.12 -8.42
CA ALA A 132 10.61 -3.07 -9.52
C ALA A 132 11.75 -2.97 -10.55
N ARG A 133 12.10 -1.76 -10.98
CA ARG A 133 13.19 -1.51 -11.95
C ARG A 133 14.55 -2.00 -11.45
N ASN A 134 14.76 -2.01 -10.14
CA ASN A 134 16.01 -2.44 -9.52
C ASN A 134 15.96 -3.90 -9.03
N GLY A 135 14.94 -4.67 -9.42
CA GLY A 135 14.77 -6.07 -9.00
C GLY A 135 14.38 -6.23 -7.53
N GLY A 136 13.78 -5.19 -6.93
CA GLY A 136 13.22 -5.24 -5.58
C GLY A 136 11.84 -5.91 -5.54
N SER A 137 11.39 -6.21 -4.33
CA SER A 137 10.15 -6.94 -4.05
C SER A 137 8.88 -6.10 -4.19
N CYS A 138 8.95 -4.77 -4.12
CA CYS A 138 7.76 -3.92 -4.23
C CYS A 138 7.43 -3.65 -5.70
N ASP A 139 6.53 -4.45 -6.25
CA ASP A 139 6.30 -4.56 -7.70
C ASP A 139 4.88 -4.20 -8.14
N GLY A 140 3.99 -3.88 -7.20
CA GLY A 140 2.62 -3.51 -7.49
C GLY A 140 1.96 -2.62 -6.45
N GLY A 141 0.86 -1.98 -6.84
CA GLY A 141 0.03 -1.19 -5.93
C GLY A 141 -1.38 -0.99 -6.46
N LEU A 142 -2.36 -1.09 -5.56
CA LEU A 142 -3.78 -0.96 -5.84
C LEU A 142 -4.31 0.26 -5.07
N PHE A 143 -4.82 1.25 -5.80
CA PHE A 143 -5.42 2.42 -5.15
C PHE A 143 -6.82 2.07 -4.65
N TRP A 144 -7.19 2.65 -3.52
CA TRP A 144 -8.54 2.61 -2.98
C TRP A 144 -9.26 3.92 -3.32
N GLN A 145 -10.40 3.94 -3.99
CA GLN A 145 -11.04 2.82 -4.71
C GLN A 145 -11.63 3.30 -6.03
N LEU A 146 -11.84 2.40 -6.97
CA LEU A 146 -12.52 2.70 -8.22
C LEU A 146 -14.04 2.68 -8.01
N LEU A 147 -14.73 3.74 -8.42
CA LEU A 147 -16.19 3.71 -8.58
C LEU A 147 -16.55 4.04 -10.04
N SER A 148 -17.70 3.53 -10.48
CA SER A 148 -18.28 3.86 -11.79
C SER A 148 -19.24 5.04 -11.69
N LEU A 149 -19.56 5.65 -12.83
CA LEU A 149 -20.57 6.70 -12.94
C LEU A 149 -21.91 6.27 -12.30
N GLY A 150 -22.52 7.14 -11.51
CA GLY A 150 -23.82 6.91 -10.86
C GLY A 150 -23.75 6.12 -9.55
N MET A 151 -22.55 5.81 -9.04
CA MET A 151 -22.35 5.13 -7.75
C MET A 151 -22.05 6.10 -6.59
N ASP A 152 -22.46 7.36 -6.69
CA ASP A 152 -22.11 8.42 -5.73
C ASP A 152 -22.48 8.08 -4.27
N ASN A 153 -23.55 7.30 -4.07
CA ASN A 153 -24.00 6.84 -2.76
C ASN A 153 -23.07 5.81 -2.09
N MET A 154 -22.14 5.21 -2.84
CA MET A 154 -21.14 4.28 -2.32
C MET A 154 -19.81 4.99 -1.97
N GLY A 155 -19.72 6.31 -2.21
CA GLY A 155 -18.51 7.09 -2.02
C GLY A 155 -18.09 7.25 -0.57
N ASP A 156 -16.94 6.69 -0.21
CA ASP A 156 -16.34 6.82 1.12
C ASP A 156 -15.43 8.04 1.28
N GLY A 157 -15.11 8.76 0.20
CA GLY A 157 -14.20 9.90 0.17
C GLY A 157 -12.93 9.63 -0.65
N TYR A 158 -12.59 8.37 -0.87
CA TYR A 158 -11.39 7.95 -1.58
C TYR A 158 -11.65 7.65 -3.06
N GLN A 159 -12.91 7.56 -3.47
CA GLN A 159 -13.26 7.11 -4.80
C GLN A 159 -12.58 7.91 -5.92
N VAL A 160 -12.17 7.20 -6.96
CA VAL A 160 -11.77 7.72 -8.26
C VAL A 160 -12.79 7.22 -9.25
N VAL A 161 -13.54 8.15 -9.86
CA VAL A 161 -14.39 7.86 -11.03
C VAL A 161 -13.59 8.31 -12.25
N LEU A 162 -13.07 7.37 -13.05
CA LEU A 162 -12.05 7.65 -14.07
C LEU A 162 -12.53 8.68 -15.10
N GLU A 163 -13.79 8.58 -15.52
CA GLU A 163 -14.44 9.48 -16.48
C GLU A 163 -14.56 10.91 -15.94
N GLN A 164 -14.63 11.07 -14.62
CA GLN A 164 -14.71 12.37 -13.95
C GLN A 164 -13.34 12.84 -13.41
N SER A 165 -12.31 11.99 -13.46
CA SER A 165 -10.98 12.24 -12.90
C SER A 165 -9.87 12.01 -13.94
N PRO A 166 -9.88 12.68 -15.11
CA PRO A 166 -8.97 12.39 -16.21
C PRO A 166 -7.49 12.59 -15.85
N SER A 167 -7.18 13.53 -14.96
CA SER A 167 -5.80 13.76 -14.49
C SER A 167 -5.29 12.59 -13.63
N THR A 168 -6.09 12.09 -12.70
CA THR A 168 -5.77 10.89 -11.91
C THR A 168 -5.70 9.65 -12.78
N ALA A 169 -6.63 9.48 -13.74
CA ALA A 169 -6.60 8.39 -14.72
C ALA A 169 -5.30 8.41 -15.54
N SER A 170 -4.81 9.59 -15.93
CA SER A 170 -3.53 9.74 -16.64
C SER A 170 -2.33 9.31 -15.78
N VAL A 171 -2.32 9.62 -14.48
CA VAL A 171 -1.26 9.17 -13.56
C VAL A 171 -1.23 7.64 -13.46
N ILE A 172 -2.40 7.01 -13.28
CA ILE A 172 -2.54 5.55 -13.23
C ILE A 172 -2.06 4.92 -14.54
N ALA A 173 -2.53 5.41 -15.70
CA ALA A 173 -2.14 4.89 -17.00
C ALA A 173 -0.64 5.07 -17.30
N GLN A 174 -0.03 6.16 -16.82
CA GLN A 174 1.42 6.36 -16.93
C GLN A 174 2.20 5.32 -16.13
N GLN A 175 1.79 5.04 -14.89
CA GLN A 175 2.42 3.99 -14.09
C GLN A 175 2.33 2.62 -14.77
N SER A 176 1.15 2.26 -15.30
CA SER A 176 0.98 0.98 -16.00
C SER A 176 1.92 0.85 -17.20
N ARG A 177 2.10 1.92 -17.99
CA ARG A 177 3.04 1.93 -19.12
C ARG A 177 4.49 1.78 -18.65
N LEU A 178 4.88 2.46 -17.57
CA LEU A 178 6.23 2.35 -17.01
C LEU A 178 6.54 0.93 -16.54
N LEU A 179 5.64 0.31 -15.77
CA LEU A 179 5.83 -1.07 -15.31
C LEU A 179 5.86 -2.06 -16.48
N SER A 180 5.01 -1.88 -17.50
CA SER A 180 5.01 -2.75 -18.69
C SER A 180 6.31 -2.70 -19.50
N SER A 181 7.14 -1.67 -19.31
CA SER A 181 8.44 -1.55 -20.00
C SER A 181 9.60 -2.17 -19.22
N LEU A 182 9.35 -2.79 -18.06
CA LEU A 182 10.38 -3.45 -17.25
C LEU A 182 10.64 -4.91 -17.66
N THR A 183 10.05 -5.35 -18.78
CA THR A 183 10.29 -6.66 -19.41
C THR A 183 11.74 -6.86 -19.82
#